data_AF-A0AA95F2Q5-F1
#
_entry.id   AF-A0AA95F2Q5-F1
#
_cell.length_a   1.000
_cell.length_b   1.000
_cell.length_c   1.000
_cell.angle_alpha   90.00
_cell.angle_beta   90.00
_cell.angle_gamma   90.00
#
_symmetry.space_group_name_H-M   'P 1'
#
loop_
_entity.id
_entity.type
_entity.pdbx_description
1 polymer ?
#
loop_
_entity_poly.entity_id
_entity_poly.type
_entity_poly.pdbx_seq_one_letter_code
_entity_poly.pdbx_strand_id
1 'polypeptide(L)' 'MRAAPKAIVILAAVVAPLALVACATGNPLPTYQQEYDALNAQCVARGGILSPSGLTTGRAQTDYVCKITGGATRIP' A
#
# COMPACT_ATOMS: atom_id res chain seq x y z
N MET A 1 -47.01 8.82 -19.42
CA MET A 1 -46.07 7.70 -19.19
C MET A 1 -45.30 7.50 -20.50
N ARG A 2 -44.12 8.12 -20.66
CA ARG A 2 -43.35 8.03 -21.91
C ARG A 2 -42.54 6.74 -21.90
N ALA A 3 -42.82 5.86 -22.86
CA ALA A 3 -42.12 4.61 -23.06
C ALA A 3 -40.64 4.87 -23.39
N ALA A 4 -39.74 4.26 -22.62
CA ALA A 4 -38.31 4.29 -22.91
C ALA A 4 -38.01 3.37 -24.12
N PRO A 5 -37.21 3.82 -25.10
CA PRO A 5 -36.92 3.03 -26.29
C PRO A 5 -36.08 1.80 -25.93
N LYS A 6 -36.49 0.63 -26.45
CA LYS A 6 -35.83 -0.69 -26.30
C LYS A 6 -34.31 -0.68 -26.53
N ALA A 7 -33.80 0.30 -27.29
CA ALA A 7 -32.37 0.48 -27.58
C ALA A 7 -31.52 0.82 -26.34
N ILE A 8 -32.07 1.48 -25.32
CA ILE A 8 -31.32 1.88 -24.11
C ILE A 8 -30.99 0.66 -23.23
N VAL A 9 -31.85 -0.36 -23.24
CA VAL A 9 -31.70 -1.56 -22.39
C VAL A 9 -30.55 -2.45 -22.87
N ILE A 10 -30.28 -2.47 -24.19
CA ILE A 10 -29.24 -3.32 -24.78
C ILE A 10 -27.84 -2.76 -24.51
N LEU A 11 -27.68 -1.44 -24.47
CA LEU A 11 -26.39 -0.80 -24.19
C LEU A 11 -25.93 -0.99 -22.72
N ALA A 12 -26.88 -1.04 -21.78
CA ALA A 12 -26.59 -1.21 -20.35
C ALA A 12 -26.06 -2.63 -20.01
N ALA A 13 -26.41 -3.64 -20.80
CA ALA A 13 -26.02 -5.03 -20.55
C ALA A 13 -24.54 -5.32 -20.83
N VAL A 14 -23.86 -4.49 -21.64
CA VAL A 14 -22.47 -4.70 -22.05
C VAL A 14 -21.46 -3.97 -21.15
N VAL A 15 -21.89 -2.91 -20.46
CA VAL A 15 -21.00 -2.08 -19.61
C VAL A 15 -20.94 -2.59 -18.15
N ALA A 16 -22.00 -3.25 -17.67
CA ALA A 16 -22.07 -3.80 -16.33
C ALA A 16 -20.98 -4.83 -15.96
N PRO A 17 -20.56 -5.78 -16.83
CA PRO A 17 -19.57 -6.78 -16.44
C PRO A 17 -18.14 -6.23 -16.33
N LEU A 18 -17.81 -5.10 -16.97
CA LEU A 18 -16.47 -4.49 -16.90
C LEU A 18 -16.21 -3.76 -15.57
N ALA A 19 -17.26 -3.30 -14.90
CA ALA A 19 -17.15 -2.63 -13.59
C ALA A 19 -16.82 -3.61 -12.44
N LEU A 20 -17.08 -4.90 -12.62
CA LEU A 20 -16.83 -5.94 -11.60
C LEU A 20 -15.39 -6.48 -11.63
N VAL A 21 -14.64 -6.26 -12.71
CA VAL A 21 -13.26 -6.75 -12.83
C VAL A 21 -12.29 -5.97 -11.92
N ALA A 22 -12.65 -4.75 -11.51
CA ALA A 22 -11.82 -3.93 -10.62
C ALA A 22 -11.73 -4.46 -9.17
N CYS A 23 -12.64 -5.33 -8.74
CA CYS A 23 -12.56 -5.94 -7.40
C CYS A 23 -11.72 -7.23 -7.41
N ALA A 24 -11.44 -7.79 -8.59
CA ALA A 24 -10.59 -8.98 -8.76
C ALA A 24 -9.13 -8.62 -9.10
N THR A 25 -8.84 -7.35 -9.42
CA THR A 25 -7.47 -6.83 -9.48
C THR A 25 -6.94 -6.62 -8.07
N GLY A 26 -6.78 -7.71 -7.31
CA GLY A 26 -6.06 -7.72 -6.07
C GLY A 26 -4.59 -7.55 -6.37
N ASN A 27 -4.02 -6.38 -6.10
CA ASN A 27 -2.57 -6.27 -5.99
C ASN A 27 -2.14 -7.28 -4.91
N PRO A 28 -1.20 -8.20 -5.21
CA PRO A 28 -0.72 -9.13 -4.21
C PRO A 28 -0.19 -8.32 -3.02
N LEU A 29 -0.54 -8.75 -1.80
CA LEU A 29 0.04 -8.13 -0.61
C LEU A 29 1.57 -8.29 -0.68
N PRO A 30 2.33 -7.26 -0.29
CA PRO A 30 3.77 -7.35 -0.30
C PRO A 30 4.24 -8.47 0.63
N THR A 31 5.30 -9.15 0.21
CA THR A 31 5.99 -10.10 1.07
C THR A 31 6.67 -9.37 2.22
N TYR A 32 6.98 -10.07 3.32
CA TYR A 32 7.72 -9.50 4.44
C TYR A 32 9.03 -8.83 3.99
N GLN A 33 9.75 -9.44 3.05
CA GLN A 33 10.99 -8.87 2.51
C GLN A 33 10.73 -7.54 1.78
N GLN A 34 9.68 -7.47 0.96
CA GLN A 34 9.31 -6.23 0.28
C GLN A 34 8.89 -5.13 1.26
N GLU A 35 8.18 -5.49 2.34
CA GLU A 35 7.85 -4.56 3.42
C GLU A 35 9.11 -4.05 4.13
N TYR A 36 10.06 -4.95 4.42
CA TYR A 36 11.35 -4.61 5.03
C TYR A 36 12.17 -3.68 4.15
N ASP A 37 12.30 -3.99 2.86
CA ASP A 37 13.08 -3.19 1.91
C ASP A 37 12.49 -1.79 1.74
N ALA A 38 11.15 -1.69 1.64
CA ALA A 38 10.45 -0.41 1.57
C ALA A 38 10.63 0.42 2.86
N LEU A 39 10.53 -0.22 4.02
CA LEU A 39 10.74 0.44 5.31
C LEU A 39 12.19 0.91 5.49
N ASN A 40 13.16 0.09 5.08
CA ASN A 40 14.57 0.42 5.09
C ASN A 40 14.87 1.63 4.19
N ALA A 41 14.37 1.63 2.96
CA ALA A 41 14.53 2.76 2.03
C ALA A 41 13.98 4.07 2.62
N GLN A 42 12.80 4.02 3.23
CA GLN A 42 12.21 5.18 3.92
C GLN A 42 13.06 5.65 5.10
N CYS A 43 13.63 4.72 5.87
CA CYS A 43 14.47 5.05 7.02
C CYS A 43 15.81 5.68 6.59
N VAL A 44 16.46 5.11 5.56
CA VAL A 44 17.70 5.64 4.99
C VAL A 44 17.48 7.03 4.39
N ALA A 45 16.35 7.25 3.69
CA ALA A 45 15.99 8.56 3.16
C ALA A 45 15.84 9.64 4.26
N ARG A 46 15.57 9.23 5.50
CA ARG A 46 15.51 10.11 6.68
C ARG A 46 16.85 10.26 7.41
N GLY A 47 17.93 9.69 6.87
CA GLY A 47 19.26 9.70 7.50
C GLY A 47 19.36 8.78 8.72
N GLY A 48 18.54 7.72 8.75
CA GLY A 48 18.54 6.73 9.81
C GLY A 48 19.03 5.35 9.39
N ILE A 49 19.09 4.46 10.36
CA ILE A 49 19.30 3.03 10.21
C ILE A 49 18.12 2.29 10.83
N LEU A 50 17.66 1.27 10.11
CA LEU A 50 16.61 0.40 10.60
C LEU A 50 17.17 -0.53 11.70
N SER A 51 16.51 -0.57 12.86
CA SER A 51 16.94 -1.33 14.04
C SER A 51 15.79 -2.20 14.55
N PRO A 52 16.07 -3.43 15.02
CA PRO A 52 15.04 -4.28 15.61
C PRO A 52 14.41 -3.60 16.84
N SER A 53 13.08 -3.70 16.95
CA SER A 53 12.29 -3.19 18.08
C SER A 53 12.28 -4.15 19.27
N GLY A 54 12.65 -5.41 19.04
CA GLY A 54 12.53 -6.51 20.01
C GLY A 54 11.17 -7.25 19.95
N LEU A 55 10.26 -6.80 19.08
CA LEU A 55 9.01 -7.49 18.79
C LEU A 55 9.19 -8.43 17.59
N THR A 56 8.36 -9.48 17.52
CA THR A 56 8.31 -10.39 16.36
C THR A 56 6.86 -10.73 16.09
N THR A 57 6.30 -10.03 15.11
CA THR A 57 4.88 -10.02 14.75
C THR A 57 4.65 -10.52 13.33
N GLY A 58 5.72 -10.65 12.54
CA GLY A 58 5.64 -10.99 11.12
C GLY A 58 5.23 -9.79 10.25
N ARG A 59 5.34 -8.56 10.79
CA ARG A 59 5.19 -7.31 10.03
C ARG A 59 6.40 -6.43 10.26
N ALA A 60 7.09 -6.07 9.17
CA ALA A 60 8.36 -5.37 9.26
C ALA A 60 8.24 -4.01 9.98
N GLN A 61 7.09 -3.34 9.86
CA GLN A 61 6.86 -2.01 10.45
C GLN A 61 6.70 -2.03 11.98
N THR A 62 6.35 -3.18 12.56
CA THR A 62 6.25 -3.37 14.02
C THR A 62 7.50 -4.03 14.60
N ASP A 63 8.16 -4.88 13.81
CA ASP A 63 9.38 -5.59 14.20
C ASP A 63 10.62 -4.68 14.17
N TYR A 64 10.57 -3.57 13.42
CA TYR A 64 11.67 -2.64 13.25
C TYR A 64 11.26 -1.19 13.46
N VAL A 65 12.21 -0.39 13.96
CA VAL A 65 12.09 1.05 14.15
C VAL A 65 13.23 1.78 13.45
N CYS A 66 12.96 2.97 12.92
CA CYS A 66 13.98 3.80 12.31
C CYS A 66 14.71 4.64 13.37
N LYS A 67 16.02 4.42 13.53
CA LYS A 67 16.88 5.20 14.43
C LYS A 67 17.67 6.22 13.63
N ILE A 68 17.50 7.51 13.92
CA ILE A 68 18.24 8.58 13.24
C ILE A 68 19.63 8.69 13.87
N THR A 69 20.67 8.36 13.12
CA THR A 69 22.06 8.35 13.59
C THR A 69 22.78 9.70 13.39
N GLY A 70 22.17 10.65 12.69
CA GLY A 70 22.74 12.00 12.43
C GLY A 70 22.10 13.15 13.20
N GLY A 71 21.17 12.88 14.12
CA GLY A 71 20.32 13.89 14.79
C GLY A 71 20.79 14.37 16.16
N ALA A 72 22.01 14.03 16.59
CA ALA A 72 22.64 14.68 17.72
C ALA A 72 23.07 16.10 17.31
N THR A 73 22.10 16.96 17.04
CA THR A 73 22.30 18.40 16.93
C THR A 73 22.87 18.83 18.28
N ARG A 74 24.19 19.01 18.34
CA ARG A 74 24.81 19.82 19.37
C ARG A 74 24.26 21.23 19.16
N ILE A 75 23.18 21.56 19.85
CA ILE A 75 22.76 22.95 20.01
C ILE A 75 23.91 23.61 20.79
N PRO A 76 24.64 24.57 20.21
CA PRO A 76 25.70 25.29 20.91
C PRO A 76 25.15 26.14 22.06
#